data_AF-A0A3R9LT46-F1
#
_entry.id   AF-A0A3R9LT46-F1
#
_cell.length_a   1.000
_cell.length_b   1.000
_cell.length_c   1.000
_cell.angle_alpha   90.00
_cell.angle_beta   90.00
_cell.angle_gamma   90.00
#
_symmetry.space_group_name_H-M   'P 1'
#
loop_
_entity.id
_entity.type
_entity.pdbx_description
1 polymer ?
#
loop_
_entity_poly.entity_id
_entity_poly.type
_entity_poly.pdbx_seq_one_letter_code
_entity_poly.pdbx_strand_id
1 'polypeptide(L)'
;MRPKKYPYLGKRKRQETSSPIFPTRPIFNKAPIIEEVKVEFGVEANIGHLCPGMVIHLDISGYGNRVHSVHRFPYIFLTVGESIQLKMLFYKRLREFTTDRLLTFRESDWKFFIQDLVNEFVH
;
A
#
# COMPACT_ATOMS: atom_id res chain seq x y z
N MET A 1 47.68 31.12 27.34
CA MET A 1 48.02 31.09 25.89
C MET A 1 47.09 30.12 25.18
N ARG A 2 46.27 30.57 24.22
CA ARG A 2 45.43 29.68 23.39
C ARG A 2 46.25 29.17 22.21
N PRO A 3 46.28 27.87 21.90
CA PRO A 3 46.90 27.40 20.67
C PRO A 3 46.03 27.79 19.46
N LYS A 4 46.67 28.42 18.48
CA LYS A 4 46.09 28.93 17.23
C LYS A 4 45.57 27.77 16.37
N LYS A 5 44.39 27.96 15.77
CA LYS A 5 43.83 27.09 14.72
C LYS A 5 44.85 26.93 13.59
N TYR A 6 45.23 25.69 13.27
CA TYR A 6 45.99 25.38 12.06
C TYR A 6 45.03 25.13 10.88
N PRO A 7 45.24 25.77 9.72
CA PRO A 7 44.38 25.65 8.56
C PRO A 7 44.89 24.52 7.67
N TYR A 8 44.44 23.30 7.89
CA TYR A 8 44.63 22.26 6.90
C TYR A 8 43.48 22.30 5.89
N LEU A 9 43.66 23.19 4.91
CA LEU A 9 43.10 23.13 3.56
C LEU A 9 43.58 21.83 2.89
N GLY A 10 43.02 20.71 3.33
CA GLY A 10 43.16 19.40 2.71
C GLY A 10 42.24 19.29 1.50
N LYS A 11 42.84 19.36 0.31
CA LYS A 11 42.17 19.24 -0.98
C LYS A 11 41.38 17.92 -1.13
N ARG A 12 40.19 18.04 -1.73
CA ARG A 12 39.48 17.05 -2.57
C ARG A 12 39.08 15.71 -1.93
N LYS A 13 37.77 15.59 -1.66
CA LYS A 13 36.95 14.62 -2.38
C LYS A 13 35.74 15.36 -2.92
N ARG A 14 35.50 15.27 -4.23
CA ARG A 14 34.17 15.53 -4.79
C ARG A 14 33.20 14.80 -3.87
N GLN A 15 32.11 15.47 -3.47
CA GLN A 15 30.90 14.72 -3.16
C GLN A 15 30.61 13.93 -4.43
N GLU A 16 31.13 12.70 -4.51
CA GLU A 16 30.43 11.64 -5.19
C GLU A 16 29.10 11.63 -4.46
N THR A 17 28.14 12.31 -5.09
CA THR A 17 26.72 12.09 -4.90
C THR A 17 26.60 10.61 -4.60
N SER A 18 26.20 10.26 -3.38
CA SER A 18 25.92 8.88 -3.05
C SER A 18 24.84 8.45 -4.02
N SER A 19 25.23 7.91 -5.16
CA SER A 19 24.35 7.21 -6.06
C SER A 19 23.69 6.18 -5.17
N PRO A 20 22.36 6.20 -5.03
CA PRO A 20 21.68 5.16 -4.27
C PRO A 20 22.19 3.82 -4.81
N ILE A 21 22.63 2.96 -3.89
CA ILE A 21 23.18 1.62 -4.16
C ILE A 21 22.20 0.80 -5.01
N PHE A 22 20.94 1.22 -5.04
CA PHE A 22 19.90 0.71 -5.89
C PHE A 22 19.63 1.68 -7.04
N PRO A 23 19.68 1.22 -8.30
CA PRO A 23 19.14 2.01 -9.39
C PRO A 23 17.66 2.24 -9.07
N THR A 24 17.27 3.49 -8.80
CA THR A 24 15.88 3.97 -8.85
C THR A 24 15.44 3.97 -10.31
N ARG A 25 15.44 2.80 -10.93
CA ARG A 25 14.71 2.56 -12.17
C ARG A 25 13.24 2.57 -11.76
N PRO A 26 12.40 3.47 -12.29
CA PRO A 26 10.96 3.25 -12.22
C PRO A 26 10.68 1.91 -12.91
N ILE A 27 10.24 0.93 -12.13
CA ILE A 27 9.93 -0.44 -12.54
C ILE A 27 8.63 -0.43 -13.35
N PHE A 28 8.50 0.45 -14.35
CA PHE A 28 7.26 0.58 -15.11
C PHE A 28 7.16 -0.36 -16.32
N ASN A 29 8.22 -1.11 -16.65
CA ASN A 29 8.28 -1.76 -17.97
C ASN A 29 8.58 -3.27 -17.99
N LYS A 30 8.53 -4.05 -16.89
CA LYS A 30 8.82 -5.50 -17.04
C LYS A 30 7.98 -6.57 -16.37
N ALA A 31 7.06 -6.25 -15.48
CA ALA A 31 5.93 -7.13 -15.16
C ALA A 31 4.95 -6.33 -14.28
N PRO A 32 3.64 -6.39 -14.51
CA PRO A 32 2.71 -5.82 -13.54
C PRO A 32 2.90 -6.59 -12.24
N ILE A 33 3.01 -5.85 -11.13
CA ILE A 33 3.08 -6.36 -9.75
C ILE A 33 2.00 -7.43 -9.44
N ILE A 34 0.92 -7.45 -10.22
CA ILE A 34 -0.17 -8.42 -10.20
C ILE A 34 0.27 -9.84 -10.62
N GLU A 35 1.32 -10.02 -11.42
CA GLU A 35 1.81 -11.34 -11.84
C GLU A 35 2.53 -12.10 -10.72
N GLU A 36 3.21 -11.40 -9.80
CA GLU A 36 3.95 -12.04 -8.70
C GLU A 36 3.17 -12.01 -7.36
N VAL A 37 2.15 -11.15 -7.26
CA VAL A 37 1.30 -11.00 -6.07
C VAL A 37 -0.16 -11.27 -6.42
N LYS A 38 -0.70 -12.39 -5.93
CA LYS A 38 -2.11 -12.73 -6.05
C LYS A 38 -2.91 -11.99 -4.98
N VAL A 39 -3.80 -11.10 -5.42
CA VAL A 39 -4.68 -10.31 -4.54
C VAL A 39 -6.14 -10.68 -4.76
N GLU A 40 -6.77 -11.25 -3.74
CA GLU A 40 -8.20 -11.53 -3.69
C GLU A 40 -8.90 -10.49 -2.82
N PHE A 41 -9.80 -9.73 -3.44
CA PHE A 41 -10.66 -8.74 -2.77
C PHE A 41 -12.12 -9.18 -2.87
N GLY A 42 -12.69 -9.52 -1.72
CA GLY A 42 -14.08 -9.93 -1.53
C GLY A 42 -14.86 -8.88 -0.75
N VAL A 43 -16.09 -8.62 -1.17
CA VAL A 43 -17.02 -7.72 -0.47
C VAL A 43 -18.27 -8.54 -0.17
N GLU A 44 -18.59 -8.68 1.11
CA GLU A 44 -19.72 -9.45 1.61
C GLU A 44 -20.65 -8.54 2.40
N ALA A 45 -21.96 -8.67 2.17
CA ALA A 45 -22.95 -8.03 3.02
C ALA A 45 -23.26 -8.98 4.19
N ASN A 46 -22.97 -8.53 5.41
CA ASN A 46 -23.34 -9.24 6.62
C ASN A 46 -24.66 -8.67 7.15
N ILE A 47 -25.74 -9.46 7.06
CA ILE A 47 -27.08 -9.12 7.55
C ILE A 47 -27.32 -9.79 8.92
N GLY A 48 -26.29 -9.86 9.76
CA GLY A 48 -26.39 -10.40 11.12
C GLY A 48 -27.29 -9.55 12.03
N HIS A 49 -27.95 -10.19 13.00
CA HIS A 49 -28.93 -9.55 13.89
C HIS A 49 -28.38 -8.41 14.77
N LEU A 50 -27.08 -8.41 15.10
CA LEU A 50 -26.51 -7.47 16.09
C LEU A 50 -25.76 -6.29 15.47
N CYS A 51 -25.15 -6.45 14.29
CA CYS A 51 -24.43 -5.39 13.58
C CYS A 51 -24.49 -5.68 12.08
N PRO A 52 -25.59 -5.31 11.40
CA PRO A 52 -25.65 -5.44 9.97
C PRO A 52 -24.67 -4.43 9.34
N GLY A 53 -23.97 -4.84 8.31
CA GLY A 53 -22.98 -4.01 7.63
C GLY A 53 -22.20 -4.78 6.58
N MET A 54 -21.20 -4.15 6.02
CA MET A 54 -20.33 -4.75 5.01
C MET A 54 -19.08 -5.35 5.64
N VAL A 55 -18.65 -6.50 5.13
CA VAL A 55 -17.39 -7.15 5.48
C VAL A 55 -16.55 -7.22 4.22
N ILE A 56 -15.34 -6.68 4.30
CA ILE A 56 -14.36 -6.74 3.23
C ILE A 56 -13.30 -7.77 3.61
N HIS A 57 -13.14 -8.76 2.73
CA HIS A 57 -12.12 -9.78 2.82
C HIS A 57 -10.99 -9.42 1.86
N LEU A 58 -9.79 -9.32 2.39
CA LEU A 58 -8.58 -9.10 1.61
C LEU A 58 -7.62 -10.26 1.88
N ASP A 59 -7.28 -11.01 0.85
CA ASP A 59 -6.24 -12.03 0.90
C ASP A 59 -5.16 -11.68 -0.14
N ILE A 60 -3.96 -11.43 0.34
CA ILE A 60 -2.80 -11.09 -0.47
C ILE A 60 -1.78 -12.19 -0.27
N SER A 61 -1.37 -12.83 -1.36
CA SER A 61 -0.32 -13.85 -1.35
C SER A 61 0.73 -13.52 -2.40
N GLY A 62 2.01 -13.48 -1.98
CA GLY A 62 3.12 -13.16 -2.88
C GLY A 62 4.47 -13.10 -2.14
N TYR A 63 5.56 -13.34 -2.86
CA TYR A 63 6.95 -13.28 -2.33
C TYR A 63 7.20 -14.04 -1.01
N GLY A 64 6.47 -15.14 -0.78
CA GLY A 64 6.59 -15.94 0.44
C GLY A 64 5.81 -15.41 1.65
N ASN A 65 5.12 -14.28 1.53
CA ASN A 65 4.20 -13.75 2.54
C ASN A 65 2.74 -13.93 2.14
N ARG A 66 1.89 -14.15 3.15
CA ARG A 66 0.44 -14.13 3.03
C ARG A 66 -0.14 -13.20 4.08
N VAL A 67 -1.00 -12.29 3.65
CA VAL A 67 -1.70 -11.35 4.50
C VAL A 67 -3.19 -11.56 4.26
N HIS A 68 -3.89 -12.01 5.30
CA HIS A 68 -5.33 -12.09 5.31
C HIS A 68 -5.86 -11.03 6.27
N SER A 69 -6.67 -10.10 5.78
CA SER A 69 -7.32 -9.09 6.62
C SER A 69 -8.81 -9.04 6.36
N VAL A 70 -9.57 -8.92 7.45
CA VAL A 70 -11.04 -8.82 7.41
C VAL A 70 -11.43 -7.50 8.05
N HIS A 71 -12.07 -6.64 7.26
CA HIS A 71 -12.48 -5.32 7.69
C HIS A 71 -14.00 -5.22 7.74
N ARG A 72 -14.53 -4.91 8.93
CA ARG A 72 -15.96 -4.74 9.16
C ARG A 72 -16.31 -3.26 9.13
N PHE A 73 -17.30 -2.93 8.31
CA PHE A 73 -17.86 -1.59 8.15
C PHE A 73 -19.31 -1.63 8.63
N PRO A 74 -19.54 -1.38 9.93
CA PRO A 74 -20.89 -1.44 10.49
C PRO A 74 -21.76 -0.32 9.90
N TYR A 75 -23.04 -0.63 9.64
CA TYR A 75 -24.03 0.32 9.11
C TYR A 75 -23.74 0.92 7.73
N ILE A 76 -22.65 0.51 7.08
CA ILE A 76 -22.36 0.87 5.68
C ILE A 76 -22.84 -0.29 4.81
N PHE A 77 -23.70 0.04 3.85
CA PHE A 77 -24.24 -0.91 2.89
C PHE A 77 -24.00 -0.38 1.49
N LEU A 78 -23.13 -1.06 0.76
CA LEU A 78 -22.97 -0.81 -0.66
C LEU A 78 -23.95 -1.69 -1.42
N THR A 79 -24.60 -1.11 -2.43
CA THR A 79 -25.32 -1.87 -3.44
C THR A 79 -24.37 -2.79 -4.20
N VAL A 80 -24.92 -3.78 -4.91
CA VAL A 80 -24.11 -4.68 -5.76
C VAL A 80 -23.29 -3.86 -6.77
N GLY A 81 -23.85 -2.79 -7.33
CA GLY A 81 -23.13 -1.90 -8.24
C GLY A 81 -21.94 -1.19 -7.58
N GLU A 82 -22.16 -0.60 -6.40
CA GLU A 82 -21.09 0.08 -5.64
C GLU A 82 -20.01 -0.88 -5.18
N SER A 83 -20.35 -2.13 -4.81
CA SER A 83 -19.34 -3.15 -4.45
C SER A 83 -18.43 -3.51 -5.63
N ILE A 84 -18.97 -3.55 -6.85
CA ILE A 84 -18.19 -3.76 -8.08
C ILE A 84 -17.31 -2.54 -8.35
N GLN A 85 -17.84 -1.34 -8.20
CA GLN A 85 -17.08 -0.09 -8.36
C GLN A 85 -15.95 0.02 -7.34
N LEU A 86 -16.20 -0.31 -6.08
CA LEU A 86 -15.19 -0.37 -5.01
C LEU A 86 -14.08 -1.36 -5.38
N LYS A 87 -14.43 -2.56 -5.86
CA LYS A 87 -13.46 -3.55 -6.32
C LYS A 87 -12.63 -3.04 -7.50
N MET A 88 -13.25 -2.40 -8.49
CA MET A 88 -12.53 -1.79 -9.61
C MET A 88 -11.59 -0.67 -9.14
N LEU A 89 -12.05 0.19 -8.23
CA LEU A 89 -11.26 1.28 -7.67
C LEU A 89 -10.06 0.74 -6.88
N PHE A 90 -10.26 -0.30 -6.07
CA PHE A 90 -9.21 -0.99 -5.33
C PHE A 90 -8.10 -1.48 -6.25
N TYR A 91 -8.43 -2.23 -7.31
CA TYR A 91 -7.42 -2.72 -8.27
C TYR A 91 -6.76 -1.59 -9.06
N LYS A 92 -7.51 -0.54 -9.41
CA LYS A 92 -6.94 0.64 -10.09
C LYS A 92 -5.89 1.32 -9.21
N ARG A 93 -6.20 1.54 -7.93
CA ARG A 93 -5.27 2.13 -6.96
C ARG A 93 -4.10 1.21 -6.64
N LEU A 94 -4.34 -0.10 -6.53
CA LEU A 94 -3.28 -1.10 -6.35
C LEU A 94 -2.21 -1.03 -7.43
N ARG A 95 -2.61 -0.78 -8.69
CA ARG A 95 -1.68 -0.62 -9.81
C ARG A 95 -0.75 0.59 -9.67
N GLU A 96 -1.13 1.59 -8.87
CA GLU A 96 -0.31 2.77 -8.60
C GLU A 96 0.76 2.52 -7.52
N PHE A 97 0.67 1.42 -6.76
CA PHE A 97 1.67 1.08 -5.74
C PHE A 97 2.94 0.49 -6.36
N THR A 98 4.08 0.79 -5.75
CA THR A 98 5.36 0.12 -6.03
C THR A 98 5.48 -1.18 -5.23
N THR A 99 6.26 -2.12 -5.74
CA THR A 99 6.51 -3.43 -5.08
C THR A 99 7.08 -3.24 -3.67
N ASP A 100 8.03 -2.33 -3.49
CA ASP A 100 8.63 -2.02 -2.17
C ASP A 100 7.59 -1.52 -1.17
N ARG A 101 6.59 -0.75 -1.65
CA ARG A 101 5.51 -0.26 -0.80
C ARG A 101 4.58 -1.39 -0.39
N LEU A 102 4.22 -2.29 -1.30
CA LEU A 102 3.39 -3.45 -0.98
C LEU A 102 4.08 -4.43 -0.01
N LEU A 103 5.39 -4.63 -0.14
CA LEU A 103 6.17 -5.49 0.76
C LEU A 103 6.30 -4.90 2.17
N THR A 104 6.16 -3.59 2.33
CA THR A 104 6.25 -2.90 3.63
C THR A 104 4.90 -2.64 4.28
N PHE A 105 3.79 -2.91 3.58
CA PHE A 105 2.45 -2.68 4.09
C PHE A 105 2.18 -3.54 5.33
N ARG A 106 1.78 -2.88 6.42
CA ARG A 106 1.27 -3.54 7.61
C ARG A 106 -0.25 -3.74 7.48
N GLU A 107 -0.80 -4.60 8.33
CA GLU A 107 -2.25 -4.79 8.42
C GLU A 107 -3.00 -3.47 8.69
N SER A 108 -2.40 -2.56 9.47
CA SER A 108 -2.93 -1.21 9.71
C SER A 108 -3.03 -0.37 8.45
N ASP A 109 -2.04 -0.46 7.55
CA ASP A 109 -2.00 0.35 6.34
C ASP A 109 -3.08 -0.12 5.36
N TRP A 110 -3.33 -1.43 5.29
CA TRP A 110 -4.45 -2.02 4.55
C TRP A 110 -5.80 -1.53 5.08
N LYS A 111 -5.95 -1.46 6.42
CA LYS A 111 -7.17 -0.94 7.03
C LYS A 111 -7.43 0.51 6.63
N PHE A 112 -6.43 1.39 6.71
CA PHE A 112 -6.58 2.80 6.33
C PHE A 112 -6.87 2.95 4.84
N PHE A 113 -6.15 2.20 3.99
CA PHE A 113 -6.37 2.22 2.56
C PHE A 113 -7.79 1.82 2.17
N ILE A 114 -8.31 0.73 2.75
CA ILE A 114 -9.68 0.28 2.48
C ILE A 114 -10.70 1.26 3.06
N GLN A 115 -10.44 1.82 4.24
CA GLN A 115 -11.32 2.83 4.83
C GLN A 115 -11.43 4.08 3.97
N ASP A 116 -10.32 4.58 3.43
CA ASP A 116 -10.32 5.71 2.49
C ASP A 116 -11.14 5.40 1.23
N LEU A 117 -10.99 4.20 0.67
CA LEU A 117 -11.76 3.76 -0.49
C LEU A 117 -13.26 3.68 -0.20
N VAL A 118 -13.65 3.11 0.93
CA VAL A 118 -15.07 3.00 1.33
C VAL A 118 -15.65 4.39 1.58
N ASN A 119 -14.89 5.30 2.19
CA ASN A 119 -15.32 6.67 2.43
C ASN A 119 -15.62 7.44 1.14
N GLU A 120 -15.03 7.08 -0.02
CA GLU A 120 -15.39 7.70 -1.31
C GLU A 120 -16.86 7.40 -1.71
N PHE A 121 -17.46 6.32 -1.19
CA PHE A 121 -18.85 5.92 -1.48
C PHE A 121 -19.84 6.31 -0.38
N VAL A 122 -19.35 6.71 0.79
CA VAL A 122 -20.19 7.16 1.91
C VAL A 122 -20.36 8.67 1.76
N HIS A 123 -21.60 9.12 1.53
CA HIS A 123 -21.98 10.53 1.42
C HIS A 123 -22.99 10.91 2.50
#